data_AF-I0HJF5-F1
#
_entry.id   AF-I0HJF5-F1
#
_cell.length_a   1.000
_cell.length_b   1.000
_cell.length_c   1.000
_cell.angle_alpha   90.00
_cell.angle_beta   90.00
_cell.angle_gamma   90.00
#
_symmetry.space_group_name_H-M   'P 1'
#
loop_
_entity.id
_entity.type
_entity.pdbx_description
1 polymer ?
#
loop_
_entity_poly.entity_id
_entity_poly.type
_entity_poly.pdbx_seq_one_letter_code
_entity_poly.pdbx_strand_id
1 'polypeptide(L)'
;MRIGRITAFAALALLMVAVSGTPAQAAKRLTVSKTKGLDRAGETVTVTGRGYDTSKGIYVAFCLDNGAGVMPSPCGGGADMSGSSGASVWISSNPPSYAEGLTKPYGKGGSFRVSVKVSQMIGDVDCAVRGCAIVTRNDHTRTSDRSQDVRIPVRFAAVKTTGGAARPATTAAPASTAGVKSTTATTPNGSKTPVGPPTGRLATAAPPDALATTPAAVTVAEPMLSRTSTATPLGHWWAIGGAFLVGMLATAVTGRIRRRKQEKA
;
A
#
# COMPACT_ATOMS: atom_id res chain seq x y z
N MET A 1 -57.36 64.52 -7.02
CA MET A 1 -55.91 64.58 -7.34
C MET A 1 -55.08 64.59 -6.06
N ARG A 2 -54.46 63.46 -5.68
CA ARG A 2 -53.19 63.43 -4.95
C ARG A 2 -52.47 62.13 -5.34
N ILE A 3 -51.40 62.31 -6.10
CA ILE A 3 -50.50 61.29 -6.65
C ILE A 3 -49.61 60.80 -5.51
N GLY A 4 -49.78 59.54 -5.10
CA GLY A 4 -48.94 58.87 -4.10
C GLY A 4 -47.79 58.15 -4.79
N ARG A 5 -46.56 58.62 -4.54
CA ARG A 5 -45.32 58.22 -5.18
C ARG A 5 -44.84 56.81 -4.77
N ILE A 6 -44.18 56.20 -5.74
CA ILE A 6 -43.44 54.95 -5.79
C ILE A 6 -42.37 54.83 -4.69
N THR A 7 -42.25 53.66 -4.06
CA THR A 7 -40.98 53.14 -3.55
C THR A 7 -40.90 51.62 -3.78
N ALA A 8 -40.36 51.22 -4.93
CA ALA A 8 -39.94 49.85 -5.18
C ALA A 8 -38.58 49.62 -4.49
N PHE A 9 -38.58 48.91 -3.37
CA PHE A 9 -37.36 48.41 -2.76
C PHE A 9 -36.90 47.16 -3.53
N ALA A 10 -35.99 47.36 -4.48
CA ALA A 10 -35.22 46.27 -5.07
C ALA A 10 -34.23 45.74 -4.02
N ALA A 11 -34.59 44.65 -3.34
CA ALA A 11 -33.70 43.95 -2.42
C ALA A 11 -32.66 43.16 -3.23
N LEU A 12 -31.49 43.77 -3.44
CA LEU A 12 -30.31 43.11 -3.98
C LEU A 12 -29.71 42.21 -2.88
N ALA A 13 -30.17 40.95 -2.82
CA ALA A 13 -29.56 39.97 -1.93
C ALA A 13 -28.21 39.51 -2.51
N LEU A 14 -27.13 40.09 -1.99
CA LEU A 14 -25.76 39.67 -2.28
C LEU A 14 -25.53 38.27 -1.70
N LEU A 15 -25.40 37.26 -2.57
CA LEU A 15 -25.07 35.90 -2.16
C LEU A 15 -23.58 35.83 -1.81
N MET A 16 -23.23 36.14 -0.56
CA MET A 16 -21.89 35.90 -0.03
C MET A 16 -21.69 34.38 0.12
N VAL A 17 -21.11 33.74 -0.89
CA VAL A 17 -20.60 32.38 -0.77
C VAL A 17 -19.37 32.44 0.14
N ALA A 18 -19.57 32.18 1.43
CA ALA A 18 -18.46 31.94 2.34
C ALA A 18 -17.76 30.66 1.92
N VAL A 19 -16.68 30.79 1.14
CA VAL A 19 -15.72 29.71 0.92
C VAL A 19 -15.07 29.42 2.27
N SER A 20 -15.69 28.50 3.01
CA SER A 20 -15.10 27.88 4.19
C SER A 20 -13.98 26.97 3.69
N GLY A 21 -12.87 27.56 3.28
CA GLY A 21 -11.69 26.79 2.93
C GLY A 21 -11.24 26.05 4.18
N THR A 22 -11.52 24.74 4.26
CA THR A 22 -10.81 23.87 5.20
C THR A 22 -9.32 24.15 5.02
N PRO A 23 -8.56 24.46 6.09
CA PRO A 23 -7.14 24.71 5.94
C PRO A 23 -6.56 23.54 5.16
N ALA A 24 -5.86 23.85 4.07
CA ALA A 24 -5.23 22.85 3.22
C ALA A 24 -4.25 22.07 4.11
N GLN A 25 -4.70 20.93 4.64
CA GLN A 25 -3.83 19.99 5.31
C GLN A 25 -2.81 19.62 4.26
N ALA A 26 -1.57 20.10 4.43
CA ALA A 26 -0.50 19.86 3.48
C ALA A 26 -0.48 18.35 3.20
N ALA A 27 -0.66 17.98 1.92
CA ALA A 27 -0.77 16.57 1.57
C ALA A 27 0.45 15.82 2.11
N LYS A 28 0.19 14.69 2.79
CA LYS A 28 1.23 13.87 3.40
C LYS A 28 2.22 13.44 2.33
N ARG A 29 3.50 13.64 2.61
CA ARG A 29 4.59 13.25 1.70
C ARG A 29 5.57 12.38 2.46
N LEU A 30 5.95 11.29 1.82
CA LEU A 30 6.97 10.36 2.29
C LEU A 30 7.99 10.16 1.18
N THR A 31 9.27 10.08 1.54
CA THR A 31 10.36 9.70 0.66
C THR A 31 11.27 8.70 1.35
N VAL A 32 11.88 7.81 0.57
CA VAL A 32 12.86 6.82 1.03
C VAL A 32 14.13 6.98 0.20
N SER A 33 15.29 6.95 0.84
CA SER A 33 16.59 7.14 0.18
C SER A 33 16.85 6.14 -0.95
N LYS A 34 16.33 4.92 -0.83
CA LYS A 34 16.45 3.86 -1.81
C LYS A 34 15.22 2.95 -1.74
N THR A 35 14.70 2.58 -2.90
CA THR A 35 13.49 1.73 -3.00
C THR A 35 13.67 0.53 -3.92
N LYS A 36 14.78 0.45 -4.66
CA LYS A 36 15.08 -0.62 -5.60
C LYS A 36 16.52 -1.09 -5.40
N GLY A 37 16.80 -2.33 -5.80
CA GLY A 37 18.14 -2.89 -5.66
C GLY A 37 18.63 -2.93 -4.20
N LEU A 38 17.70 -3.08 -3.26
CA LEU A 38 18.04 -3.20 -1.84
C LEU A 38 18.83 -4.49 -1.58
N ASP A 39 19.79 -4.44 -0.68
CA ASP A 39 20.54 -5.62 -0.27
C ASP A 39 19.62 -6.64 0.41
N ARG A 40 19.63 -7.88 -0.08
CA ARG A 40 18.83 -8.98 0.46
C ARG A 40 19.25 -9.36 1.88
N ALA A 41 20.54 -9.23 2.22
CA ALA A 41 21.08 -9.50 3.55
C ALA A 41 20.65 -8.46 4.59
N GLY A 42 20.27 -7.27 4.13
CA GLY A 42 19.80 -6.18 4.97
C GLY A 42 20.48 -4.86 4.63
N GLU A 43 19.70 -3.79 4.60
CA GLU A 43 20.17 -2.44 4.31
C GLU A 43 19.43 -1.44 5.20
N THR A 44 20.07 -0.33 5.57
CA THR A 44 19.40 0.76 6.28
C THR A 44 19.03 1.84 5.29
N VAL A 45 17.74 2.17 5.20
CA VAL A 45 17.25 3.29 4.38
C VAL A 45 16.86 4.48 5.25
N THR A 46 17.03 5.68 4.71
CA THR A 46 16.56 6.91 5.36
C THR A 46 15.17 7.24 4.84
N VAL A 47 14.21 7.40 5.76
CA VAL A 47 12.83 7.76 5.48
C VAL A 47 12.57 9.17 5.96
N THR A 48 12.05 10.03 5.08
CA THR A 48 11.72 11.42 5.39
C THR A 48 10.24 11.67 5.13
N GLY A 49 9.55 12.27 6.10
CA GLY A 49 8.13 12.59 6.03
C GLY A 49 7.83 14.06 6.32
N ARG A 50 6.70 14.55 5.82
CA ARG A 50 6.09 15.85 6.19
C ARG A 50 4.58 15.87 5.97
N GLY A 51 3.88 16.79 6.64
CA GLY A 51 2.44 16.96 6.53
C GLY A 51 1.63 15.96 7.37
N TYR A 52 2.27 15.35 8.37
CA TYR A 52 1.61 14.44 9.33
C TYR A 52 0.88 15.24 10.42
N ASP A 53 -0.20 14.67 10.94
CA ASP A 53 -0.93 15.22 12.08
C ASP A 53 -0.16 14.90 13.36
N THR A 54 0.42 15.93 13.97
CA THR A 54 1.27 15.81 15.16
C THR A 54 0.48 15.50 16.44
N SER A 55 -0.85 15.57 16.40
CA SER A 55 -1.72 15.14 17.51
C SER A 55 -1.84 13.61 17.61
N LYS A 56 -1.33 12.87 16.62
CA LYS A 56 -1.36 11.41 16.57
C LYS A 56 0.04 10.85 16.36
N GLY A 57 0.40 9.83 17.15
CA GLY A 57 1.62 9.08 16.92
C GLY A 57 1.50 8.15 15.70
N ILE A 58 2.63 7.92 15.03
CA ILE A 58 2.73 7.00 13.88
C ILE A 58 3.88 6.02 14.05
N TYR A 59 3.75 4.87 13.40
CA TYR A 59 4.90 4.03 13.07
C TYR A 59 5.37 4.32 11.65
N VAL A 60 6.69 4.45 11.49
CA VAL A 60 7.39 4.37 10.20
C VAL A 60 8.05 2.99 10.15
N ALA A 61 7.57 2.09 9.30
CA ALA A 61 7.94 0.68 9.37
C ALA A 61 8.12 0.02 7.99
N PHE A 62 8.93 -1.04 7.95
CA PHE A 62 9.00 -1.95 6.82
C PHE A 62 8.03 -3.12 7.01
N CYS A 63 7.09 -3.29 6.08
CA CYS A 63 6.02 -4.29 6.21
C CYS A 63 5.69 -4.98 4.89
N LEU A 64 5.04 -6.15 5.00
CA LEU A 64 4.26 -6.70 3.90
C LEU A 64 3.13 -5.73 3.51
N ASP A 65 3.03 -5.41 2.22
CA ASP A 65 1.99 -4.55 1.69
C ASP A 65 0.77 -5.39 1.26
N ASN A 66 -0.27 -5.37 2.09
CA ASN A 66 -1.52 -6.08 1.84
C ASN A 66 -2.49 -5.34 0.90
N GLY A 67 -2.03 -4.26 0.26
CA GLY A 67 -2.84 -3.46 -0.68
C GLY A 67 -3.60 -2.32 -0.01
N ALA A 68 -4.03 -1.35 -0.82
CA ALA A 68 -4.61 -0.09 -0.35
C ALA A 68 -5.79 -0.32 0.61
N GLY A 69 -5.85 0.47 1.69
CA GLY A 69 -6.91 0.36 2.70
C GLY A 69 -6.77 -0.83 3.66
N VAL A 70 -5.96 -1.84 3.34
CA VAL A 70 -5.73 -3.02 4.20
C VAL A 70 -4.49 -2.81 5.06
N MET A 71 -4.56 -3.11 6.36
CA MET A 71 -3.44 -2.91 7.29
C MET A 71 -2.17 -3.64 6.80
N PRO A 72 -1.03 -2.95 6.60
CA PRO A 72 0.26 -3.59 6.36
C PRO A 72 0.66 -4.43 7.58
N SER A 73 0.92 -5.71 7.35
CA SER A 73 1.30 -6.70 8.36
C SER A 73 1.70 -8.02 7.68
N PRO A 74 2.69 -8.78 8.18
CA PRO A 74 3.57 -8.44 9.30
C PRO A 74 4.54 -7.30 8.96
N CYS A 75 5.07 -6.65 9.99
CA CYS A 75 6.14 -5.66 9.88
C CYS A 75 7.42 -6.23 10.48
N GLY A 76 8.58 -5.92 9.88
CA GLY A 76 9.89 -6.46 10.27
C GLY A 76 10.25 -6.28 11.75
N GLY A 77 9.69 -5.26 12.40
CA GLY A 77 9.88 -4.98 13.83
C GLY A 77 8.60 -5.02 14.66
N GLY A 78 7.47 -5.44 14.09
CA GLY A 78 6.16 -5.37 14.75
C GLY A 78 5.81 -3.96 15.26
N ALA A 79 5.05 -3.89 16.35
CA ALA A 79 4.98 -2.67 17.16
C ALA A 79 6.26 -2.60 17.98
N ASP A 80 7.26 -1.85 17.50
CA ASP A 80 8.55 -1.73 18.18
C ASP A 80 8.42 -0.87 19.44
N MET A 81 7.89 -1.50 20.50
CA MET A 81 7.68 -0.91 21.82
C MET A 81 8.95 -0.91 22.68
N SER A 82 10.08 -1.41 22.15
CA SER A 82 11.39 -1.31 22.79
C SER A 82 12.37 -0.40 22.02
N GLY A 83 12.00 0.05 20.82
CA GLY A 83 12.84 0.83 19.91
C GLY A 83 14.04 0.06 19.36
N SER A 84 14.07 -1.27 19.51
CA SER A 84 15.28 -2.09 19.27
C SER A 84 15.26 -2.82 17.93
N SER A 85 14.11 -2.92 17.27
CA SER A 85 13.99 -3.69 16.03
C SER A 85 14.78 -3.08 14.87
N GLY A 86 14.88 -1.75 14.87
CA GLY A 86 15.42 -0.96 13.75
C GLY A 86 14.57 -0.99 12.48
N ALA A 87 13.62 -1.90 12.34
CA ALA A 87 12.72 -2.05 11.19
C ALA A 87 11.39 -1.28 11.35
N SER A 88 11.17 -0.69 12.52
CA SER A 88 10.05 0.21 12.84
C SER A 88 10.53 1.32 13.76
N VAL A 89 10.02 2.54 13.56
CA VAL A 89 10.33 3.70 14.40
C VAL A 89 9.03 4.37 14.81
N TRP A 90 8.85 4.57 16.11
CA TRP A 90 7.69 5.26 16.66
C TRP A 90 7.94 6.76 16.72
N ILE A 91 7.08 7.54 16.07
CA ILE A 91 7.13 8.99 16.06
C ILE A 91 5.89 9.53 16.78
N SER A 92 6.08 10.29 17.84
CA SER A 92 5.01 10.96 18.58
C SER A 92 5.53 12.20 19.31
N SER A 93 4.82 13.32 19.20
CA SER A 93 5.07 14.52 20.00
C SER A 93 4.29 14.54 21.31
N ASN A 94 3.38 13.59 21.51
CA ASN A 94 2.59 13.41 22.73
C ASN A 94 2.45 11.91 23.02
N PRO A 95 3.55 11.22 23.36
CA PRO A 95 3.51 9.78 23.65
C PRO A 95 2.71 9.49 24.92
N PRO A 96 2.06 8.33 25.02
CA PRO A 96 1.55 7.85 26.31
C PRO A 96 2.71 7.61 27.29
N SER A 97 2.44 7.62 28.60
CA SER A 97 3.48 7.57 29.63
C SER A 97 4.44 6.39 29.52
N TYR A 98 3.94 5.20 29.12
CA TYR A 98 4.79 4.01 28.92
C TYR A 98 5.75 4.14 27.71
N ALA A 99 5.58 5.16 26.87
CA ALA A 99 6.34 5.38 25.65
C ALA A 99 7.28 6.60 25.74
N GLU A 100 7.36 7.22 26.92
CA GLU A 100 8.36 8.24 27.21
C GLU A 100 9.77 7.68 27.00
N GLY A 101 10.61 8.41 26.24
CA GLY A 101 11.95 7.95 25.87
C GLY A 101 12.01 6.93 24.73
N LEU A 102 10.89 6.36 24.29
CA LEU A 102 10.83 5.37 23.20
C LEU A 102 10.43 5.98 21.85
N THR A 103 9.83 7.16 21.86
CA THR A 103 9.36 7.83 20.64
C THR A 103 10.29 8.97 20.21
N LYS A 104 10.27 9.27 18.92
CA LYS A 104 10.89 10.48 18.37
C LYS A 104 9.81 11.55 18.16
N PRO A 105 9.99 12.79 18.62
CA PRO A 105 9.03 13.85 18.35
C PRO A 105 9.01 14.20 16.86
N TYR A 106 7.85 14.66 16.37
CA TYR A 106 7.78 15.31 15.07
C TYR A 106 8.53 16.64 15.09
N GLY A 107 9.12 16.99 13.95
CA GLY A 107 9.54 18.35 13.63
C GLY A 107 8.40 19.21 13.11
N LYS A 108 8.71 20.47 12.80
CA LYS A 108 7.76 21.48 12.28
C LYS A 108 6.94 20.93 11.10
N GLY A 109 5.63 21.19 11.12
CA GLY A 109 4.71 20.76 10.05
C GLY A 109 4.54 19.25 9.93
N GLY A 110 4.67 18.51 11.05
CA GLY A 110 4.57 17.05 11.07
C GLY A 110 5.68 16.39 10.27
N SER A 111 6.90 16.92 10.38
CA SER A 111 8.06 16.39 9.66
C SER A 111 8.83 15.38 10.50
N PHE A 112 9.56 14.50 9.82
CA PHE A 112 10.50 13.59 10.47
C PHE A 112 11.57 13.11 9.49
N ARG A 113 12.68 12.61 10.04
CA ARG A 113 13.73 11.88 9.32
C ARG A 113 14.20 10.74 10.22
N VAL A 114 14.07 9.51 9.76
CA VAL A 114 14.41 8.31 10.53
C VAL A 114 15.11 7.27 9.66
N SER A 115 15.87 6.39 10.30
CA SER A 115 16.51 5.24 9.65
C SER A 115 15.67 4.00 9.90
N VAL A 116 15.43 3.21 8.86
CA VAL A 116 14.69 1.94 8.91
C VAL A 116 15.54 0.85 8.28
N LYS A 117 15.79 -0.23 9.01
CA LYS A 117 16.37 -1.45 8.48
C LYS A 117 15.34 -2.20 7.63
N VAL A 118 15.75 -2.58 6.43
CA VAL A 118 15.00 -3.42 5.52
C VAL A 118 15.81 -4.66 5.21
N SER A 119 15.15 -5.80 5.09
CA SER A 119 15.75 -7.10 4.74
C SER A 119 14.80 -7.85 3.83
N GLN A 120 15.31 -8.80 3.05
CA GLN A 120 14.43 -9.58 2.18
C GLN A 120 13.34 -10.31 2.99
N MET A 121 13.68 -10.81 4.17
CA MET A 121 12.74 -11.58 4.98
C MET A 121 12.11 -10.72 6.07
N ILE A 122 10.80 -10.90 6.28
CA ILE A 122 10.06 -10.51 7.49
C ILE A 122 9.47 -11.81 8.07
N GLY A 123 10.17 -12.41 9.05
CA GLY A 123 9.85 -13.79 9.46
C GLY A 123 9.87 -14.71 8.24
N ASP A 124 8.77 -15.41 7.98
CA ASP A 124 8.62 -16.31 6.83
C ASP A 124 8.19 -15.61 5.53
N VAL A 125 7.95 -14.29 5.56
CA VAL A 125 7.56 -13.52 4.37
C VAL A 125 8.80 -13.14 3.57
N ASP A 126 8.90 -13.66 2.35
CA ASP A 126 9.91 -13.25 1.37
C ASP A 126 9.46 -12.02 0.57
N CYS A 127 10.03 -10.86 0.86
CA CYS A 127 9.77 -9.58 0.19
C CYS A 127 10.44 -9.42 -1.19
N ALA A 128 11.23 -10.39 -1.65
CA ALA A 128 11.64 -10.47 -3.05
C ALA A 128 10.54 -11.10 -3.91
N VAL A 129 9.68 -11.94 -3.31
CA VAL A 129 8.56 -12.62 -3.98
C VAL A 129 7.25 -11.86 -3.73
N ARG A 130 7.03 -11.43 -2.49
CA ARG A 130 5.85 -10.69 -2.05
C ARG A 130 6.10 -9.18 -2.12
N GLY A 131 5.04 -8.42 -2.32
CA GLY A 131 5.13 -6.95 -2.29
C GLY A 131 5.30 -6.43 -0.87
N CYS A 132 6.47 -5.89 -0.54
CA CYS A 132 6.70 -5.17 0.71
C CYS A 132 6.91 -3.67 0.47
N ALA A 133 6.73 -2.87 1.51
CA ALA A 133 6.77 -1.41 1.45
C ALA A 133 7.33 -0.80 2.75
N ILE A 134 7.89 0.39 2.62
CA ILE A 134 7.99 1.33 3.75
C ILE A 134 6.63 1.99 3.90
N VAL A 135 6.08 1.93 5.10
CA VAL A 135 4.75 2.45 5.42
C VAL A 135 4.80 3.41 6.59
N THR A 136 3.92 4.40 6.53
CA THR A 136 3.45 5.13 7.71
C THR A 136 2.06 4.67 8.07
N ARG A 137 1.77 4.58 9.37
CA ARG A 137 0.45 4.28 9.91
C ARG A 137 0.32 4.92 11.28
N ASN A 138 -0.90 5.27 11.69
CA ASN A 138 -1.11 5.61 13.10
C ASN A 138 -0.66 4.45 14.01
N ASP A 139 -0.16 4.80 15.19
CA ASP A 139 0.38 3.84 16.13
C ASP A 139 -0.71 2.89 16.70
N HIS A 140 -0.30 2.00 17.58
CA HIS A 140 -1.16 0.95 18.11
C HIS A 140 -2.31 1.48 18.97
N THR A 141 -2.31 2.75 19.35
CA THR A 141 -3.44 3.39 20.05
C THR A 141 -4.60 3.71 19.11
N ARG A 142 -4.38 3.71 17.78
CA ARG A 142 -5.36 4.11 16.76
C ARG A 142 -5.23 3.27 15.48
N THR A 143 -5.15 1.95 15.60
CA THR A 143 -4.86 1.03 14.47
C THR A 143 -5.86 1.12 13.32
N SER A 144 -7.14 1.39 13.60
CA SER A 144 -8.20 1.54 12.61
C SER A 144 -8.16 2.87 11.85
N ASP A 145 -7.52 3.89 12.41
CA ASP A 145 -7.39 5.20 11.76
C ASP A 145 -6.30 5.16 10.69
N ARG A 146 -6.70 5.22 9.42
CA ARG A 146 -5.79 5.20 8.25
C ARG A 146 -5.46 6.60 7.72
N SER A 147 -5.82 7.68 8.44
CA SER A 147 -5.64 9.06 7.97
C SER A 147 -4.18 9.45 7.71
N GLN A 148 -3.24 8.69 8.26
CA GLN A 148 -1.80 8.92 8.19
C GLN A 148 -1.06 7.88 7.33
N ASP A 149 -1.80 7.09 6.56
CA ASP A 149 -1.23 6.06 5.71
C ASP A 149 -0.52 6.62 4.47
N VAL A 150 0.76 6.31 4.35
CA VAL A 150 1.50 6.41 3.09
C VAL A 150 2.29 5.12 2.91
N ARG A 151 2.39 4.63 1.67
CA ARG A 151 3.12 3.40 1.33
C ARG A 151 4.06 3.66 0.19
N ILE A 152 5.32 3.26 0.34
CA ILE A 152 6.32 3.31 -0.72
C ILE A 152 6.81 1.87 -0.94
N PRO A 153 6.38 1.22 -2.04
CA PRO A 153 6.83 -0.11 -2.38
C PRO A 153 8.35 -0.16 -2.49
N VAL A 154 8.95 -1.27 -2.04
CA VAL A 154 10.39 -1.51 -2.19
C VAL A 154 10.66 -2.81 -2.94
N ARG A 155 11.85 -2.90 -3.55
CA ARG A 155 12.31 -4.07 -4.31
C ARG A 155 13.75 -4.38 -3.98
N PHE A 156 14.02 -5.65 -3.71
CA PHE A 156 15.36 -6.17 -3.47
C PHE A 156 16.09 -6.44 -4.78
N ALA A 157 17.42 -6.43 -4.72
CA ALA A 157 18.25 -6.79 -5.85
C ALA A 157 17.96 -8.24 -6.30
N ALA A 158 18.05 -8.48 -7.61
CA ALA A 158 18.02 -9.83 -8.14
C ALA A 158 19.20 -10.64 -7.60
N VAL A 159 19.02 -11.96 -7.48
CA VAL A 159 20.12 -12.86 -7.15
C VAL A 159 21.13 -12.79 -8.29
N LYS A 160 22.38 -12.40 -7.98
CA LYS A 160 23.48 -12.61 -8.91
C LYS A 160 23.71 -14.12 -8.97
N THR A 161 23.07 -14.78 -9.92
CA THR A 161 23.51 -16.12 -10.32
C THR A 161 24.88 -15.93 -10.95
N THR A 162 25.94 -16.22 -10.20
CA THR A 162 27.26 -16.42 -10.79
C THR A 162 27.06 -17.50 -11.83
N GLY A 163 27.10 -17.12 -13.11
CA GLY A 163 26.83 -18.02 -14.21
C GLY A 163 27.82 -19.17 -14.14
N GLY A 164 27.41 -20.29 -13.54
CA GLY A 164 28.00 -21.57 -13.85
C GLY A 164 27.73 -21.76 -15.32
N ALA A 165 28.77 -21.56 -16.14
CA ALA A 165 28.73 -21.85 -17.56
C ALA A 165 28.07 -23.22 -17.70
N ALA A 166 26.90 -23.26 -18.35
CA ALA A 166 26.26 -24.50 -18.70
C ALA A 166 27.29 -25.31 -19.48
N ARG A 167 27.84 -26.35 -18.85
CA ARG A 167 28.70 -27.31 -19.54
C ARG A 167 27.86 -27.84 -20.71
N PRO A 168 28.35 -27.79 -21.96
CA PRO A 168 27.61 -28.33 -23.08
C PRO A 168 27.23 -29.77 -22.75
N ALA A 169 25.93 -30.08 -22.82
CA ALA A 169 25.46 -31.44 -22.68
C ALA A 169 26.18 -32.29 -23.74
N THR A 170 27.06 -33.17 -23.31
CA THR A 170 27.67 -34.16 -24.21
C THR A 170 26.54 -35.10 -24.61
N THR A 171 26.15 -35.03 -25.88
CA THR A 171 25.23 -35.97 -26.52
C THR A 171 25.78 -37.39 -26.35
N ALA A 172 25.22 -38.16 -25.43
CA ALA A 172 25.46 -39.59 -25.38
C ALA A 172 24.71 -40.25 -26.55
N ALA A 173 25.46 -40.88 -27.45
CA ALA A 173 24.95 -41.69 -28.54
C ALA A 173 24.18 -42.92 -28.02
N PRO A 174 23.22 -43.48 -28.78
CA PRO A 174 22.42 -44.62 -28.36
C PRO A 174 23.24 -45.92 -28.47
N ALA A 175 23.32 -46.69 -27.39
CA ALA A 175 23.85 -48.05 -27.42
C ALA A 175 22.73 -49.03 -27.84
N SER A 176 22.97 -49.71 -28.96
CA SER A 176 22.14 -50.79 -29.50
C SER A 176 22.49 -52.16 -28.88
N THR A 177 21.51 -53.04 -28.98
CA THR A 177 21.35 -54.34 -28.30
C THR A 177 22.20 -55.48 -28.89
N ALA A 178 22.82 -56.27 -28.01
CA ALA A 178 23.15 -57.69 -28.18
C ALA A 178 23.36 -58.23 -26.75
N GLY A 179 22.76 -59.30 -26.23
CA GLY A 179 22.27 -60.54 -26.81
C GLY A 179 22.80 -61.63 -25.88
N VAL A 180 22.01 -62.08 -24.90
CA VAL A 180 22.39 -63.22 -24.05
C VAL A 180 21.26 -64.24 -24.05
N LYS A 181 21.64 -65.44 -24.52
CA LYS A 181 20.85 -66.66 -24.61
C LYS A 181 20.45 -67.20 -23.24
N SER A 182 19.29 -67.85 -23.24
CA SER A 182 18.63 -68.60 -22.16
C SER A 182 19.33 -69.92 -21.82
N THR A 183 19.18 -70.41 -20.58
CA THR A 183 18.96 -71.82 -20.17
C THR A 183 18.58 -71.86 -18.67
N THR A 184 17.30 -72.13 -18.34
CA THR A 184 16.73 -73.33 -17.62
C THR A 184 17.33 -73.61 -16.23
N ALA A 185 16.65 -73.98 -15.13
CA ALA A 185 15.29 -74.34 -14.70
C ALA A 185 15.30 -74.20 -13.13
N THR A 186 14.25 -73.95 -12.34
CA THR A 186 13.15 -74.86 -11.94
C THR A 186 12.28 -74.16 -10.87
N THR A 187 10.95 -74.24 -11.00
CA THR A 187 9.85 -73.80 -10.09
C THR A 187 9.37 -75.02 -9.22
N PRO A 188 8.28 -75.04 -8.40
CA PRO A 188 7.26 -74.05 -7.99
C PRO A 188 6.92 -74.06 -6.44
N ASN A 189 6.25 -73.07 -5.85
CA ASN A 189 4.78 -72.88 -5.74
C ASN A 189 4.56 -71.52 -5.04
N GLY A 190 3.80 -70.54 -5.58
CA GLY A 190 2.33 -70.47 -5.66
C GLY A 190 1.81 -69.64 -4.46
N SER A 191 1.02 -68.56 -4.56
CA SER A 191 0.09 -68.11 -5.60
C SER A 191 -0.52 -66.73 -5.25
N LYS A 192 -1.05 -66.04 -6.28
CA LYS A 192 -2.03 -64.92 -6.35
C LYS A 192 -1.51 -63.47 -6.60
N THR A 193 -1.51 -63.12 -7.89
CA THR A 193 -1.76 -61.80 -8.52
C THR A 193 -3.26 -61.66 -8.89
N PRO A 194 -3.81 -60.61 -9.59
CA PRO A 194 -3.24 -59.41 -10.27
C PRO A 194 -4.04 -58.10 -9.93
N VAL A 195 -3.82 -56.86 -10.42
CA VAL A 195 -3.89 -56.27 -11.79
C VAL A 195 -3.42 -54.79 -11.70
N GLY A 196 -2.64 -54.27 -12.67
CA GLY A 196 -2.11 -52.87 -12.75
C GLY A 196 -3.04 -51.86 -13.46
N PRO A 197 -2.60 -50.90 -14.31
CA PRO A 197 -1.24 -50.35 -14.57
C PRO A 197 -1.26 -48.76 -14.69
N PRO A 198 -0.19 -48.07 -15.19
CA PRO A 198 0.20 -46.69 -14.81
C PRO A 198 0.03 -45.61 -15.89
N THR A 199 0.05 -44.32 -15.53
CA THR A 199 0.38 -43.14 -16.40
C THR A 199 0.38 -41.86 -15.52
N GLY A 200 1.22 -40.83 -15.60
CA GLY A 200 2.32 -40.48 -16.48
C GLY A 200 3.01 -39.21 -15.94
N ARG A 201 4.33 -39.14 -16.08
CA ARG A 201 5.11 -37.90 -15.95
C ARG A 201 4.90 -37.06 -17.22
N LEU A 202 4.37 -35.86 -17.09
CA LEU A 202 4.47 -34.77 -18.08
C LEU A 202 5.51 -33.79 -17.52
N ALA A 203 6.73 -33.78 -18.03
CA ALA A 203 7.16 -33.00 -19.20
C ALA A 203 7.15 -31.48 -18.91
N THR A 204 8.33 -31.01 -18.50
CA THR A 204 8.73 -29.60 -18.42
C THR A 204 8.65 -28.98 -19.81
N ALA A 205 7.75 -28.02 -20.01
CA ALA A 205 7.77 -27.14 -21.17
C ALA A 205 8.59 -25.88 -20.83
N ALA A 206 9.72 -25.71 -21.53
CA ALA A 206 10.47 -24.47 -21.57
C ALA A 206 9.70 -23.44 -22.43
N PRO A 207 9.64 -22.15 -22.04
CA PRO A 207 9.12 -21.10 -22.91
C PRO A 207 10.15 -20.76 -24.02
N PRO A 208 9.70 -20.37 -25.23
CA PRO A 208 10.60 -20.02 -26.33
C PRO A 208 11.31 -18.68 -26.10
N ASP A 209 12.56 -18.64 -26.54
CA ASP A 209 13.43 -17.46 -26.64
C ASP A 209 12.75 -16.29 -27.35
N ALA A 210 12.50 -15.22 -26.61
CA ALA A 210 12.18 -13.91 -27.19
C ALA A 210 13.46 -13.10 -27.32
N LEU A 211 13.78 -12.76 -28.57
CA LEU A 211 14.90 -11.96 -29.02
C LEU A 211 15.13 -10.71 -28.16
N ALA A 212 16.35 -10.60 -27.66
CA ALA A 212 16.89 -9.42 -27.01
C ALA A 212 16.91 -8.24 -27.99
N THR A 213 16.09 -7.23 -27.73
CA THR A 213 16.35 -5.87 -28.22
C THR A 213 16.89 -5.08 -27.04
N THR A 214 18.16 -4.70 -27.10
CA THR A 214 18.83 -3.84 -26.14
C THR A 214 18.29 -2.41 -26.24
N PRO A 215 17.70 -1.82 -25.18
CA PRO A 215 17.64 -0.37 -25.09
C PRO A 215 18.95 0.13 -24.46
N ALA A 216 19.54 1.13 -25.11
CA ALA A 216 20.69 1.87 -24.60
C ALA A 216 20.43 2.35 -23.16
N ALA A 217 21.41 2.15 -22.29
CA ALA A 217 21.38 2.65 -20.93
C ALA A 217 21.45 4.18 -20.94
N VAL A 218 20.30 4.83 -20.77
CA VAL A 218 20.25 6.24 -20.37
C VAL A 218 20.41 6.25 -18.85
N THR A 219 21.56 6.71 -18.36
CA THR A 219 21.79 7.01 -16.94
C THR A 219 20.90 8.19 -16.54
N VAL A 220 19.68 7.87 -16.12
CA VAL A 220 18.80 8.83 -15.43
C VAL A 220 19.13 8.74 -13.94
N ALA A 221 19.61 9.83 -13.35
CA ALA A 221 19.71 9.94 -11.90
C ALA A 221 18.34 9.63 -11.28
N GLU A 222 18.26 8.61 -10.43
CA GLU A 222 16.98 8.11 -9.91
C GLU A 222 16.24 9.21 -9.12
N PRO A 223 15.00 9.56 -9.48
CA PRO A 223 14.23 10.50 -8.69
C PRO A 223 13.83 9.82 -7.38
N MET A 224 14.00 10.51 -6.25
CA MET A 224 13.40 10.09 -4.99
C MET A 224 11.89 9.93 -5.20
N LEU A 225 11.38 8.69 -5.15
CA LEU A 225 9.95 8.41 -5.27
C LEU A 225 9.20 9.09 -4.13
N SER A 226 8.62 10.25 -4.42
CA SER A 226 7.74 10.99 -3.54
C SER A 226 6.31 10.56 -3.80
N ARG A 227 5.70 9.78 -2.91
CA ARG A 227 4.25 9.54 -2.97
C ARG A 227 3.55 10.60 -2.13
N THR A 228 2.62 11.31 -2.79
CA THR A 228 1.72 12.27 -2.13
C THR A 228 0.37 11.58 -2.03
N SER A 229 -0.05 11.21 -0.82
CA SER A 229 -1.40 10.66 -0.61
C SER A 229 -2.31 11.82 -0.21
N THR A 230 -3.17 12.26 -1.12
CA THR A 230 -4.39 12.97 -0.73
C THR A 230 -5.32 11.90 -0.19
N ALA A 231 -5.46 11.81 1.13
CA ALA A 231 -6.49 10.98 1.73
C ALA A 231 -7.83 11.50 1.19
N THR A 232 -8.49 10.73 0.32
CA THR A 232 -9.87 11.02 -0.08
C THR A 232 -10.72 10.94 1.20
N PRO A 233 -11.38 12.01 1.63
CA PRO A 233 -12.29 11.94 2.75
C PRO A 233 -13.50 11.12 2.29
N LEU A 234 -13.47 9.81 2.58
CA LEU A 234 -14.67 8.99 2.63
C LEU A 234 -15.53 9.54 3.77
N GLY A 235 -16.46 10.45 3.47
CA GLY A 235 -17.37 11.00 4.48
C GLY A 235 -17.98 12.37 4.18
N HIS A 236 -18.70 12.51 3.06
CA HIS A 236 -19.51 13.72 2.78
C HIS A 236 -21.03 13.43 2.69
N TRP A 237 -21.51 12.34 3.29
CA TRP A 237 -22.94 12.00 3.26
C TRP A 237 -23.81 12.99 4.06
N TRP A 238 -23.27 13.64 5.10
CA TRP A 238 -24.04 14.68 5.83
C TRP A 238 -24.28 15.92 4.97
N ALA A 239 -23.35 16.27 4.07
CA ALA A 239 -23.42 17.50 3.29
C ALA A 239 -24.57 17.47 2.28
N ILE A 240 -24.93 16.28 1.80
CA ILE A 240 -26.09 16.07 0.93
C ILE A 240 -27.38 16.04 1.76
N GLY A 241 -27.38 15.38 2.93
CA GLY A 241 -28.56 15.30 3.80
C GLY A 241 -29.01 16.64 4.39
N GLY A 242 -28.07 17.50 4.79
CA GLY A 242 -28.38 18.82 5.37
C GLY A 242 -29.02 19.79 4.37
N ALA A 243 -28.62 19.75 3.09
CA ALA A 243 -29.15 20.62 2.05
C ALA A 243 -30.62 20.29 1.71
N PHE A 244 -31.01 19.01 1.75
CA PHE A 244 -32.39 18.59 1.48
C PHE A 244 -33.39 19.02 2.57
N LEU A 245 -33.00 18.97 3.85
CA LEU A 245 -33.88 19.36 4.96
C LEU A 245 -34.14 20.87 5.02
N VAL A 246 -33.13 21.69 4.73
CA VAL A 246 -33.30 23.16 4.68
C VAL A 246 -34.19 23.57 3.48
N GLY A 247 -34.04 22.91 2.34
CA GLY A 247 -34.89 23.14 1.16
C GLY A 247 -36.38 22.81 1.39
N MET A 248 -36.66 21.70 2.08
CA MET A 248 -38.06 21.32 2.41
C MET A 248 -38.72 22.29 3.41
N LEU A 249 -37.98 22.82 4.38
CA LEU A 249 -38.50 23.81 5.32
C LEU A 249 -38.83 25.15 4.64
N ALA A 250 -37.98 25.62 3.73
CA ALA A 250 -38.20 26.89 3.02
C ALA A 250 -39.44 26.86 2.10
N THR A 251 -39.67 25.73 1.43
CA THR A 251 -40.83 25.53 0.54
C THR A 251 -42.15 25.41 1.31
N ALA A 252 -42.15 24.74 2.47
CA ALA A 252 -43.32 24.66 3.34
C ALA A 252 -43.75 26.03 3.90
N VAL A 253 -42.79 26.87 4.31
CA VAL A 253 -43.07 28.21 4.85
C VAL A 253 -43.61 29.15 3.76
N THR A 254 -43.01 29.16 2.57
CA THR A 254 -43.50 29.98 1.45
C THR A 254 -44.89 29.56 0.96
N GLY A 255 -45.18 28.26 0.93
CA GLY A 255 -46.52 27.74 0.64
C GLY A 255 -47.58 28.21 1.64
N ARG A 256 -47.27 28.19 2.93
CA ARG A 256 -48.18 28.63 4.00
C ARG A 256 -48.49 30.12 3.94
N ILE A 257 -47.49 30.94 3.60
CA ILE A 257 -47.65 32.39 3.44
C ILE A 257 -48.53 32.74 2.23
N ARG A 258 -48.33 32.05 1.10
CA ARG A 258 -49.18 32.25 -0.10
C ARG A 258 -50.63 31.90 0.16
N ARG A 259 -50.90 30.77 0.83
CA ARG A 259 -52.27 30.34 1.16
C ARG A 259 -53.01 31.36 2.05
N ARG A 260 -52.33 31.89 3.07
CA ARG A 260 -52.89 32.94 3.95
C ARG A 260 -53.18 34.27 3.24
N LYS A 261 -52.48 34.57 2.14
CA LYS A 261 -52.77 35.76 1.33
C LYS A 261 -53.98 35.56 0.41
N GLN A 262 -54.21 34.33 -0.07
CA GLN A 262 -55.37 33.99 -0.91
C GLN A 262 -56.68 33.94 -0.10
N GLU A 263 -56.62 33.57 1.19
CA GLU A 263 -57.79 33.56 2.08
C GLU A 263 -58.23 34.96 2.57
N LYS A 264 -57.46 36.01 2.25
CA LYS A 264 -57.71 37.41 2.65
C LYS A 264 -58.05 38.34 1.48
N ALA A 265 -58.17 37.78 0.27
CA ALA A 265 -58.65 38.46 -0.93
C ALA A 265 -60.06 37.96 -1.25
#